data_AF-A0A1D8GQE0-F1
#
_entry.id   AF-A0A1D8GQE0-F1
#
_cell.length_a   1.000
_cell.length_b   1.000
_cell.length_c   1.000
_cell.angle_alpha   90.00
_cell.angle_beta   90.00
_cell.angle_gamma   90.00
#
_symmetry.space_group_name_H-M   'P 1'
#
loop_
_entity.id
_entity.type
_entity.pdbx_description
1 polymer ?
#
loop_
_entity_poly.entity_id
_entity_poly.type
_entity_poly.pdbx_seq_one_letter_code
_entity_poly.pdbx_strand_id
1 'polypeptide(L)'
;MIASIILLIGVGYYTSNIKTDKAIEISMDFAGNLIIKKVEISEKVSFYPYKDGDTYMEVLAVKASDGTIRTALNTCQICFDSGRGYYLQQGDTVVCQNCGNVFKIDDIEKVKNGCNPVPVMDENKIEDGEIITIAKEFLSENREFFINWKK
;
A
#
# COMPACT_ATOMS: atom_id res chain seq x y z
N MET A 1 44.09 -60.60 -1.10
CA MET A 1 43.85 -59.65 0.01
C MET A 1 44.01 -58.25 -0.53
N ILE A 2 42.93 -57.55 -0.84
CA ILE A 2 42.97 -56.15 -1.26
C ILE A 2 42.08 -55.40 -0.28
N ALA A 3 42.67 -54.40 0.37
CA ALA A 3 42.06 -53.60 1.42
C ALA A 3 40.92 -52.73 0.85
N SER A 4 39.77 -52.74 1.52
CA SER A 4 38.63 -51.88 1.19
C SER A 4 38.85 -50.48 1.76
N ILE A 5 38.91 -49.50 0.85
CA ILE A 5 38.97 -48.07 1.18
C ILE A 5 37.54 -47.57 1.47
N ILE A 6 37.35 -47.02 2.66
CA ILE A 6 36.13 -46.32 3.07
C ILE A 6 36.21 -44.89 2.50
N LEU A 7 35.25 -44.51 1.66
CA LEU A 7 35.06 -43.13 1.24
C LEU A 7 33.69 -42.63 1.77
N LEU A 8 33.74 -41.91 2.90
CA LEU A 8 32.60 -41.20 3.46
C LEU A 8 32.34 -39.94 2.64
N ILE A 9 31.37 -40.01 1.73
CA ILE A 9 30.82 -38.83 1.07
C ILE A 9 29.68 -38.29 1.95
N GLY A 10 30.01 -37.29 2.77
CA GLY A 10 29.03 -36.53 3.53
C GLY A 10 28.16 -35.71 2.58
N VAL A 11 26.96 -36.20 2.29
CA VAL A 11 25.93 -35.41 1.62
C VAL A 11 25.32 -34.50 2.68
N GLY A 12 25.91 -33.31 2.82
CA GLY A 12 25.30 -32.24 3.60
C GLY A 12 23.97 -31.85 2.98
N TYR A 13 22.88 -32.13 3.69
CA TYR A 13 21.56 -31.61 3.35
C TYR A 13 21.59 -30.09 3.52
N TYR A 14 21.78 -29.38 2.42
CA TYR A 14 21.67 -27.93 2.37
C TYR A 14 20.18 -27.58 2.41
N THR A 15 19.62 -27.38 3.61
CA THR A 15 18.28 -26.84 3.76
C THR A 15 18.35 -25.33 3.52
N SER A 16 18.02 -24.93 2.30
CA SER A 16 17.85 -23.53 1.92
C SER A 16 16.71 -22.93 2.73
N ASN A 17 17.02 -22.11 3.74
CA ASN A 17 16.07 -21.20 4.37
C ASN A 17 15.75 -20.07 3.38
N ILE A 18 14.81 -20.33 2.47
CA ILE A 18 14.21 -19.27 1.65
C ILE A 18 13.32 -18.46 2.59
N LYS A 19 13.82 -17.29 3.03
CA LYS A 19 12.96 -16.23 3.53
C LYS A 19 11.99 -15.89 2.41
N THR A 20 10.73 -16.28 2.57
CA THR A 20 9.64 -15.83 1.72
C THR A 20 9.54 -14.31 1.88
N ASP A 21 10.04 -13.57 0.89
CA ASP A 21 9.60 -12.20 0.68
C ASP A 21 8.08 -12.23 0.62
N LYS A 22 7.42 -11.51 1.52
CA LYS A 22 5.97 -11.44 1.63
C LYS A 22 5.44 -10.97 0.28
N ALA A 23 4.96 -11.88 -0.56
CA ALA A 23 4.23 -11.54 -1.76
C ALA A 23 3.12 -10.60 -1.32
N ILE A 24 3.06 -9.40 -1.90
CA ILE A 24 2.01 -8.45 -1.56
C ILE A 24 0.73 -9.03 -2.15
N GLU A 25 -0.02 -9.77 -1.32
CA GLU A 25 -1.36 -10.26 -1.68
C GLU A 25 -2.24 -9.04 -1.91
N ILE A 26 -2.54 -8.75 -3.18
CA ILE A 26 -3.57 -7.79 -3.55
C ILE A 26 -4.89 -8.37 -3.04
N SER A 27 -5.43 -7.80 -1.96
CA SER A 27 -6.65 -8.28 -1.33
C SER A 27 -7.85 -7.61 -2.00
N MET A 28 -8.44 -8.31 -2.97
CA MET A 28 -9.68 -7.89 -3.65
C MET A 28 -10.79 -8.91 -3.41
N ASP A 29 -12.03 -8.43 -3.35
CA ASP A 29 -13.20 -9.31 -3.39
C ASP A 29 -13.57 -9.72 -4.83
N PHE A 30 -14.64 -10.52 -4.99
CA PHE A 30 -15.12 -10.97 -6.30
C PHE A 30 -15.67 -9.83 -7.18
N ALA A 31 -16.06 -8.70 -6.59
CA ALA A 31 -16.49 -7.52 -7.33
C ALA A 31 -15.30 -6.63 -7.77
N GLY A 32 -14.09 -6.92 -7.26
CA GLY A 32 -12.86 -6.19 -7.53
C GLY A 32 -12.63 -5.00 -6.60
N ASN A 33 -13.32 -4.94 -5.46
CA ASN A 33 -13.13 -3.91 -4.45
C ASN A 33 -11.83 -4.10 -3.68
N LEU A 34 -11.25 -2.98 -3.26
CA LEU A 34 -10.22 -2.83 -2.22
C LEU A 34 -10.57 -3.48 -0.88
N ILE A 35 -10.04 -4.63 -0.47
CA ILE A 35 -10.23 -5.13 0.91
C ILE A 35 -9.00 -4.85 1.78
N ILE A 36 -9.20 -4.14 2.88
CA ILE A 36 -8.16 -3.81 3.85
C ILE A 36 -8.57 -4.30 5.24
N LYS A 37 -7.74 -5.14 5.87
CA LYS A 37 -7.99 -5.58 7.25
C LYS A 37 -7.52 -4.52 8.24
N LYS A 38 -8.42 -4.04 9.09
CA LYS A 38 -8.14 -3.00 10.10
C LYS A 38 -7.05 -3.41 11.09
N VAL A 39 -6.91 -4.71 11.38
CA VAL A 39 -5.86 -5.26 12.26
C VAL A 39 -4.44 -5.02 11.72
N GLU A 40 -4.28 -4.77 10.43
CA GLU A 40 -2.99 -4.48 9.79
C GLU A 40 -2.64 -2.99 9.81
N ILE A 41 -3.56 -2.13 10.25
CA ILE A 41 -3.40 -0.68 10.26
C ILE A 41 -2.90 -0.22 11.63
N SER A 42 -1.84 0.59 11.60
CA SER A 42 -1.22 1.18 12.78
C SER A 42 -1.02 2.69 12.58
N GLU A 43 -0.35 3.35 13.53
CA GLU A 43 0.11 4.74 13.40
C GLU A 43 1.20 4.90 12.32
N LYS A 44 1.80 3.78 11.87
CA LYS A 44 2.62 3.75 10.67
C LYS A 44 1.73 3.55 9.44
N VAL A 45 1.91 4.41 8.43
CA VAL A 45 1.21 4.33 7.15
C VAL A 45 1.50 2.98 6.49
N SER A 46 0.43 2.25 6.23
CA SER A 46 0.42 1.04 5.43
C SER A 46 0.00 1.41 4.01
N PHE A 47 0.66 0.80 3.02
CA PHE A 47 0.41 1.03 1.60
C PHE A 47 -0.15 -0.25 0.98
N TYR A 48 -1.35 -0.15 0.41
CA TYR A 48 -2.12 -1.25 -0.14
C TYR A 48 -2.15 -1.10 -1.66
N PRO A 49 -1.45 -1.96 -2.41
CA PRO A 49 -1.46 -1.87 -3.86
C PRO A 49 -2.78 -2.34 -4.42
N TYR A 50 -3.16 -1.76 -5.55
CA TYR A 50 -4.31 -2.12 -6.35
C TYR A 50 -3.93 -2.08 -7.83
N LYS A 51 -4.54 -2.93 -8.66
CA LYS A 51 -4.28 -2.92 -10.09
C LYS A 51 -5.59 -2.84 -10.86
N ASP A 52 -5.77 -1.75 -11.62
CA ASP A 52 -6.89 -1.57 -12.54
C ASP A 52 -6.39 -1.67 -13.98
N GLY A 53 -6.72 -2.78 -14.65
CA GLY A 53 -6.13 -3.13 -15.94
C GLY A 53 -4.60 -3.26 -15.83
N ASP A 54 -3.87 -2.39 -16.54
CA ASP A 54 -2.40 -2.31 -16.48
C ASP A 54 -1.88 -1.21 -15.55
N THR A 55 -2.76 -0.44 -14.92
CA THR A 55 -2.39 0.68 -14.05
C THR A 55 -2.20 0.18 -12.62
N TYR A 56 -0.99 0.36 -12.09
CA TYR A 56 -0.70 0.13 -10.68
C TYR A 56 -1.06 1.35 -9.85
N MET A 57 -1.85 1.13 -8.81
CA MET A 57 -2.34 2.13 -7.87
C MET A 57 -1.95 1.74 -6.45
N GLU A 58 -2.01 2.69 -5.53
CA GLU A 58 -1.74 2.43 -4.11
C GLU A 58 -2.64 3.30 -3.24
N VAL A 59 -3.31 2.66 -2.29
CA VAL A 59 -4.06 3.31 -1.23
C VAL A 59 -3.18 3.34 0.02
N LEU A 60 -3.06 4.49 0.66
CA LEU A 60 -2.48 4.59 1.99
C LEU A 60 -3.58 4.45 3.04
N ALA A 61 -3.30 3.74 4.14
CA ALA A 61 -4.14 3.74 5.33
C ALA A 61 -3.30 3.89 6.61
N VAL A 62 -3.80 4.67 7.57
CA VAL A 62 -3.09 4.98 8.82
C VAL A 62 -4.06 5.32 9.94
N LYS A 63 -3.74 4.92 11.17
CA LYS A 63 -4.49 5.31 12.37
C LYS A 63 -4.08 6.73 12.80
N ALA A 64 -5.04 7.65 12.84
CA ALA A 64 -4.86 9.01 13.33
C ALA A 64 -4.87 9.09 14.86
N SER A 65 -4.52 10.26 15.40
CA SER A 65 -4.44 10.48 16.86
C SER A 65 -5.80 10.37 17.57
N ASP A 66 -6.90 10.61 16.83
CA ASP A 66 -8.28 10.43 17.33
C ASP A 66 -8.75 8.97 17.29
N GLY A 67 -7.87 8.03 16.93
CA GLY A 67 -8.13 6.59 16.90
C GLY A 67 -8.86 6.11 15.63
N THR A 68 -9.32 7.03 14.77
CA THR A 68 -9.96 6.68 13.49
C THR A 68 -8.91 6.34 12.43
N ILE A 69 -9.31 5.59 11.42
CA ILE A 69 -8.45 5.23 10.29
C ILE A 69 -8.63 6.28 9.19
N ARG A 70 -7.51 6.74 8.64
CA ARG A 70 -7.47 7.58 7.43
C ARG A 70 -7.11 6.74 6.24
N THR A 71 -7.72 7.05 5.11
CA THR A 71 -7.56 6.40 3.82
C THR A 71 -7.49 7.43 2.71
N ALA A 72 -6.50 7.29 1.84
CA ALA A 72 -6.33 8.14 0.67
C ALA A 72 -5.59 7.38 -0.44
N LEU A 73 -5.71 7.83 -1.68
CA LEU A 73 -4.79 7.41 -2.73
C LEU A 73 -3.40 7.97 -2.43
N ASN A 74 -2.35 7.21 -2.72
CA ASN A 74 -0.97 7.64 -2.54
C ASN A 74 -0.50 8.59 -3.67
N THR A 75 -1.31 9.62 -3.97
CA THR A 75 -1.07 10.64 -5.01
C THR A 75 -1.88 11.94 -4.73
N CYS A 76 -1.70 12.98 -5.53
CA CYS A 76 -2.50 14.23 -5.48
C CYS A 76 -2.95 14.67 -6.88
N GLN A 77 -3.88 15.62 -6.96
CA GLN A 77 -4.39 16.13 -8.24
C GLN A 77 -3.40 17.06 -8.99
N ILE A 78 -2.32 17.51 -8.33
CA ILE A 78 -1.47 18.58 -8.85
C ILE A 78 -0.16 18.06 -9.44
N CYS A 79 0.47 17.08 -8.80
CA CYS A 79 1.81 16.61 -9.18
C CYS A 79 1.83 15.15 -9.66
N PHE A 80 0.68 14.50 -9.83
CA PHE A 80 0.64 13.08 -10.15
C PHE A 80 1.37 12.73 -11.45
N ASP A 81 1.26 13.59 -12.44
CA ASP A 81 1.79 13.40 -13.79
C ASP A 81 3.33 13.42 -13.84
N SER A 82 3.98 14.03 -12.84
CA SER A 82 5.43 13.98 -12.63
C SER A 82 5.97 12.57 -12.37
N GLY A 83 5.09 11.66 -11.93
CA GLY A 83 5.45 10.33 -11.48
C GLY A 83 6.06 10.25 -10.08
N ARG A 84 6.40 11.39 -9.46
CA ARG A 84 6.97 11.45 -8.10
C ARG A 84 5.95 11.91 -7.06
N GLY A 85 4.71 12.15 -7.48
CA GLY A 85 3.61 12.53 -6.60
C GLY A 85 3.13 11.36 -5.74
N TYR A 86 3.94 10.91 -4.80
CA TYR A 86 3.58 9.91 -3.78
C TYR A 86 4.12 10.34 -2.43
N TYR A 87 3.63 9.72 -1.37
CA TYR A 87 3.92 10.13 0.00
C TYR A 87 4.75 9.09 0.75
N LEU A 88 5.62 9.60 1.62
CA LEU A 88 6.31 8.81 2.64
C LEU A 88 6.05 9.43 4.00
N GLN A 89 5.85 8.60 5.01
CA GLN A 89 5.64 9.07 6.38
C GLN A 89 6.94 9.61 6.98
N GLN A 90 6.84 10.72 7.70
CA GLN A 90 7.87 11.28 8.57
C GLN A 90 7.22 11.71 9.90
N GLY A 91 7.42 10.90 10.94
CA GLY A 91 6.76 11.13 12.23
C GLY A 91 5.24 11.09 12.11
N ASP A 92 4.58 12.16 12.55
CA ASP A 92 3.13 12.38 12.52
C ASP A 92 2.64 13.01 11.19
N THR A 93 3.50 13.05 10.18
CA THR A 93 3.20 13.63 8.87
C THR A 93 3.48 12.68 7.73
N VAL A 94 2.94 12.98 6.55
CA VAL A 94 3.37 12.41 5.27
C VAL A 94 3.90 13.51 4.36
N VAL A 95 4.96 13.21 3.62
CA VAL A 95 5.68 14.17 2.78
C VAL A 95 5.60 13.74 1.33
N CYS A 96 5.19 14.65 0.44
CA CYS A 96 5.17 14.41 -1.00
C CYS A 96 6.58 14.34 -1.57
N GLN A 97 6.88 13.27 -2.31
CA GLN A 97 8.21 13.03 -2.88
C GLN A 97 8.49 13.83 -4.16
N ASN A 98 7.49 14.54 -4.70
CA ASN A 98 7.70 15.48 -5.81
C ASN A 98 7.97 16.91 -5.31
N CYS A 99 7.04 17.49 -4.55
CA CYS A 99 7.05 18.92 -4.20
C CYS A 99 7.47 19.23 -2.75
N GLY A 100 7.66 18.21 -1.90
CA GLY A 100 8.07 18.40 -0.51
C GLY A 100 7.00 18.92 0.44
N ASN A 101 5.75 19.10 -0.02
CA ASN A 101 4.64 19.46 0.87
C ASN A 101 4.43 18.40 1.96
N VAL A 102 4.10 18.89 3.15
CA VAL A 102 3.94 18.10 4.38
C VAL A 102 2.49 18.16 4.83
N PHE A 103 1.92 17.00 5.17
CA PHE A 103 0.54 16.86 5.60
C PHE A 103 0.49 16.10 6.92
N LYS A 104 -0.23 16.61 7.91
CA LYS A 104 -0.44 15.89 9.17
C LYS A 104 -1.30 14.68 8.91
N ILE A 105 -0.98 13.56 9.56
CA ILE A 105 -1.78 12.33 9.49
C ILE A 105 -3.24 12.61 9.89
N ASP A 106 -3.45 13.46 10.89
CA ASP A 106 -4.80 13.80 11.39
C ASP A 106 -5.68 14.52 10.37
N ASP A 107 -5.08 15.17 9.37
CA ASP A 107 -5.74 15.93 8.31
C ASP A 107 -5.99 15.10 7.04
N ILE A 108 -5.33 13.93 6.91
CA ILE A 108 -5.59 12.99 5.81
C ILE A 108 -7.08 12.61 5.84
N GLU A 109 -7.69 12.46 4.66
CA GLU A 109 -9.13 12.20 4.48
C GLU A 109 -10.07 13.36 4.84
N LYS A 110 -9.65 14.28 5.72
CA LYS A 110 -10.45 15.45 6.13
C LYS A 110 -10.27 16.64 5.20
N VAL A 111 -9.04 16.87 4.74
CA VAL A 111 -8.70 17.96 3.82
C VAL A 111 -8.55 17.39 2.41
N LYS A 112 -9.20 18.05 1.43
CA LYS A 112 -9.31 17.55 0.06
C LYS A 112 -8.82 18.56 -0.97
N ASN A 113 -8.65 18.05 -2.19
CA ASN A 113 -8.22 18.76 -3.39
C ASN A 113 -6.79 19.32 -3.33
N GLY A 114 -6.30 19.75 -4.48
CA GLY A 114 -4.97 20.34 -4.60
C GLY A 114 -3.88 19.32 -4.30
N CYS A 115 -2.87 19.73 -3.53
CA CYS A 115 -1.72 18.89 -3.22
C CYS A 115 -1.97 17.85 -2.13
N ASN A 116 -3.15 17.82 -1.50
CA ASN A 116 -3.46 16.83 -0.46
C ASN A 116 -3.54 15.40 -1.07
N PRO A 117 -3.26 14.35 -0.28
CA PRO A 117 -3.61 12.98 -0.65
C PRO A 117 -5.08 12.91 -1.07
N VAL A 118 -5.39 12.28 -2.21
CA VAL A 118 -6.78 12.18 -2.70
C VAL A 118 -7.57 11.29 -1.74
N PRO A 119 -8.56 11.82 -1.00
CA PRO A 119 -9.17 11.08 0.10
C PRO A 119 -10.12 9.99 -0.40
N VAL A 120 -10.18 8.87 0.32
CA VAL A 120 -11.24 7.86 0.14
C VAL A 120 -12.37 8.22 1.10
N MET A 121 -13.35 8.97 0.60
CA MET A 121 -14.50 9.45 1.39
C MET A 121 -15.49 8.32 1.72
N ASP A 122 -16.37 8.54 2.69
CA ASP A 122 -17.38 7.57 3.16
C ASP A 122 -18.27 7.02 2.03
N GLU A 123 -18.58 7.80 1.00
CA GLU A 123 -19.34 7.31 -0.16
C GLU A 123 -18.58 6.30 -1.03
N ASN A 124 -17.26 6.23 -0.89
CA ASN A 124 -16.36 5.37 -1.66
C ASN A 124 -15.82 4.19 -0.84
N LYS A 125 -16.22 4.05 0.43
CA LYS A 125 -15.80 2.93 1.28
C LYS A 125 -16.88 2.48 2.25
N ILE A 126 -16.82 1.21 2.62
CA ILE A 126 -17.59 0.66 3.72
C ILE A 126 -16.61 0.24 4.80
N GLU A 127 -16.86 0.68 6.02
CA GLU A 127 -16.12 0.28 7.19
C GLU A 127 -16.98 -0.69 8.03
N ASP A 128 -16.74 -1.99 7.87
CA ASP A 128 -17.28 -2.98 8.81
C ASP A 128 -16.30 -3.19 9.97
N GLY A 129 -16.70 -3.91 11.00
CA GLY A 129 -15.91 -4.06 12.23
C GLY A 129 -14.44 -4.42 11.99
N GLU A 130 -14.13 -5.30 11.03
CA GLU A 130 -12.79 -5.83 10.83
C GLU A 130 -12.14 -5.36 9.52
N ILE A 131 -12.93 -4.97 8.52
CA ILE A 131 -12.43 -4.61 7.19
C ILE A 131 -12.90 -3.22 6.74
N ILE A 132 -12.10 -2.64 5.85
CA ILE A 132 -12.46 -1.49 5.03
C ILE A 132 -12.55 -1.99 3.59
N THR A 133 -13.70 -1.79 2.97
CA THR A 133 -13.95 -2.13 1.57
C THR A 133 -13.99 -0.84 0.75
N ILE A 134 -13.03 -0.64 -0.15
CA ILE A 134 -12.94 0.54 -1.03
C ILE A 134 -13.52 0.18 -2.39
N ALA A 135 -14.46 0.99 -2.86
CA ALA A 135 -15.18 0.76 -4.10
C ALA A 135 -14.24 0.72 -5.30
N LYS A 136 -14.39 -0.30 -6.15
CA LYS A 136 -13.69 -0.41 -7.43
C LYS A 136 -13.93 0.81 -8.30
N GLU A 137 -15.16 1.30 -8.35
CA GLU A 137 -15.57 2.43 -9.18
C GLU A 137 -14.72 3.67 -8.88
N PHE A 138 -14.55 3.99 -7.59
CA PHE A 138 -13.70 5.09 -7.14
C PHE A 138 -12.24 4.90 -7.59
N LEU A 139 -11.69 3.69 -7.45
CA LEU A 139 -10.32 3.39 -7.88
C LEU A 139 -10.18 3.56 -9.40
N SER A 140 -11.13 3.03 -10.17
CA SER A 140 -11.13 3.14 -11.63
C SER A 140 -11.30 4.57 -12.14
N GLU A 141 -12.12 5.39 -11.49
CA GLU A 141 -12.31 6.81 -11.81
C GLU A 141 -11.02 7.63 -11.60
N ASN A 142 -10.21 7.25 -10.61
CA ASN A 142 -8.98 7.97 -10.26
C ASN A 142 -7.70 7.36 -10.88
N ARG A 143 -7.83 6.37 -11.76
CA ARG A 143 -6.67 5.67 -12.36
C ARG A 143 -5.72 6.61 -13.10
N GLU A 144 -6.23 7.72 -13.64
CA GLU A 144 -5.41 8.67 -14.40
C GLU A 144 -4.30 9.29 -13.56
N PHE A 145 -4.50 9.41 -12.24
CA PHE A 145 -3.48 9.88 -11.31
C PHE A 145 -2.30 8.92 -11.14
N PHE A 146 -2.38 7.73 -11.73
CA PHE A 146 -1.39 6.68 -11.57
C PHE A 146 -0.66 6.30 -12.86
N ILE A 147 -1.01 6.88 -14.01
CA ILE A 147 -0.41 6.52 -15.32
C ILE A 147 1.13 6.69 -15.33
N ASN A 148 1.64 7.70 -14.63
CA ASN A 148 3.06 8.00 -14.54
C ASN A 148 3.69 7.62 -13.19
N TRP A 149 2.94 7.00 -12.29
CA TRP A 149 3.26 6.97 -10.87
C TRP A 149 4.43 6.04 -10.52
N LYS A 150 5.33 6.54 -9.66
CA LYS A 150 6.60 5.91 -9.24
C LYS A 150 7.47 5.43 -10.40
N LYS A 151 7.57 6.24 -11.46
CA LYS A 151 8.53 6.06 -12.56
C LYS A 151 9.97 6.37 -12.16
#